data_AF-A0A2G6GR52-F1
#
_entry.id   AF-A0A2G6GR52-F1
#
_cell.length_a   1.000
_cell.length_b   1.000
_cell.length_c   1.000
_cell.angle_alpha   90.00
_cell.angle_beta   90.00
_cell.angle_gamma   90.00
#
_symmetry.space_group_name_H-M   'P 1'
#
loop_
_entity.id
_entity.type
_entity.pdbx_description
1 polymer ?
#
loop_
_entity_poly.entity_id
_entity_poly.type
_entity_poly.pdbx_seq_one_letter_code
_entity_poly.pdbx_strand_id
1 'polypeptide(L)'
;KAPDFPTGGTIYGYQGVKDAFETGRGRVVVRAKTNIETTATGREKIIVTEIPYMVNKAELIMKAADLINDKKIDGIANVNDESDRNGMRIVFDLKKDAIANVVLNKLYKYTQMQTSFSVNNIALVKGRPRLLNLRDLIDNFIEHRHDVIVRRTQYELRQAENKAHILKGLIIALDHIDEVIALIRGSKTPEEARNGLMSNFDLDEIQAKAILDMRLQKLTGLEREKLHAEYEELMKLIDHLKAILANEQMRMDIIKEELLEVKAKYGDERRTDIVYASEEFNPEDFYADEEMVITISHMGYIKRTPLVEFKTQNRGGVGSKGSITREEDFLEHMIMATMHNTMLFFT
;
A
#
# COMPACT_ATOMS: atom_id res chain seq x y z
N LYS A 1 6.97 -7.28 -2.19
CA LYS A 1 7.90 -6.36 -1.50
C LYS A 1 7.31 -6.00 -0.15
N ALA A 2 6.48 -4.98 0.02
CA ALA A 2 5.75 -4.73 1.27
C ALA A 2 4.59 -3.75 1.00
N PRO A 3 3.69 -3.46 1.96
CA PRO A 3 2.75 -2.35 1.84
C PRO A 3 3.44 -1.05 1.41
N ASP A 4 2.74 -0.21 0.63
CA ASP A 4 3.22 1.11 0.24
C ASP A 4 2.24 2.16 0.74
N PHE A 5 2.71 2.99 1.69
CA PHE A 5 1.88 3.98 2.34
C PHE A 5 1.92 5.30 1.57
N PRO A 6 0.78 6.02 1.47
CA PRO A 6 0.73 7.28 0.73
C PRO A 6 1.58 8.38 1.36
N THR A 7 1.83 8.30 2.67
CA THR A 7 2.69 9.22 3.45
C THR A 7 4.17 8.85 3.39
N GLY A 8 4.54 7.77 2.69
CA GLY A 8 5.90 7.23 2.68
C GLY A 8 6.29 6.62 4.03
N GLY A 9 7.46 7.01 4.53
CA GLY A 9 8.09 6.46 5.72
C GLY A 9 8.90 5.19 5.42
N THR A 10 9.39 4.58 6.49
CA THR A 10 10.27 3.42 6.41
C THR A 10 9.65 2.24 7.13
N ILE A 11 9.40 1.15 6.42
CA ILE A 11 9.06 -0.14 7.05
C ILE A 11 10.32 -0.69 7.68
N TYR A 12 10.26 -0.98 8.98
CA TYR A 12 11.39 -1.49 9.75
C TYR A 12 11.12 -2.93 10.21
N GLY A 13 11.93 -3.86 9.72
CA GLY A 13 11.72 -5.30 9.90
C GLY A 13 10.73 -5.90 8.89
N TYR A 14 11.04 -7.10 8.41
CA TYR A 14 10.27 -7.75 7.34
C TYR A 14 9.30 -8.84 7.84
N GLN A 15 9.47 -9.35 9.06
CA GLN A 15 8.71 -10.50 9.55
C GLN A 15 7.20 -10.24 9.53
N GLY A 16 6.75 -9.09 10.03
CA GLY A 16 5.33 -8.76 10.04
C GLY A 16 4.70 -8.57 8.66
N VAL A 17 5.50 -8.20 7.65
CA VAL A 17 5.05 -8.16 6.24
C VAL A 17 4.88 -9.59 5.71
N LYS A 18 5.82 -10.48 6.02
CA LYS A 18 5.76 -11.89 5.63
C LYS A 18 4.53 -12.57 6.25
N ASP A 19 4.32 -12.40 7.55
CA ASP A 19 3.17 -12.96 8.27
C ASP A 19 1.85 -12.47 7.66
N ALA A 20 1.76 -11.17 7.34
CA ALA A 20 0.59 -10.58 6.70
C ALA A 20 0.30 -11.21 5.33
N PHE A 21 1.32 -11.51 4.54
CA PHE A 21 1.16 -12.15 3.23
C PHE A 21 0.84 -13.63 3.31
N GLU A 22 1.39 -14.37 4.27
CA GLU A 22 1.20 -15.81 4.40
C GLU A 22 -0.08 -16.18 5.14
N THR A 23 -0.50 -15.37 6.11
CA THR A 23 -1.62 -15.69 7.01
C THR A 23 -2.81 -14.73 6.88
N GLY A 24 -2.61 -13.56 6.27
CA GLY A 24 -3.59 -12.47 6.28
C GLY A 24 -3.55 -11.62 7.55
N ARG A 25 -2.67 -11.94 8.51
CA ARG A 25 -2.44 -11.14 9.73
C ARG A 25 -0.97 -10.85 9.93
N GLY A 26 -0.65 -9.62 10.32
CA GLY A 26 0.74 -9.26 10.61
C GLY A 26 0.86 -7.87 11.22
N ARG A 27 1.99 -7.61 11.86
CA ARG A 27 2.28 -6.31 12.49
C ARG A 27 3.46 -5.65 11.79
N VAL A 28 3.20 -4.63 10.99
CA VAL A 28 4.22 -3.91 10.22
C VAL A 28 4.64 -2.67 11.00
N VAL A 29 5.91 -2.57 11.37
CA VAL A 29 6.45 -1.38 12.05
C VAL A 29 6.82 -0.35 10.99
N VAL A 30 6.35 0.89 11.18
CA VAL A 30 6.58 2.03 10.29
C VAL A 30 7.24 3.15 11.07
N ARG A 31 8.38 3.63 10.58
CA ARG A 31 9.13 4.76 11.12
C ARG A 31 8.97 5.99 10.23
N ALA A 32 8.99 7.15 10.88
CA ALA A 32 9.15 8.45 10.24
C ALA A 32 10.50 8.52 9.51
N LYS A 33 10.53 9.17 8.34
CA LYS A 33 11.76 9.41 7.59
C LYS A 33 12.44 10.63 8.17
N THR A 34 13.70 10.46 8.56
CA THR A 34 14.46 11.48 9.28
C THR A 34 15.85 11.68 8.70
N ASN A 35 16.38 12.89 8.83
CA ASN A 35 17.76 13.23 8.55
C ASN A 35 18.35 14.03 9.73
N ILE A 36 19.67 13.92 9.95
CA ILE A 36 20.40 14.72 10.94
C ILE A 36 21.18 15.79 10.18
N GLU A 37 20.90 17.06 10.48
CA GLU A 37 21.62 18.20 9.91
C GLU A 37 22.50 18.85 10.98
N THR A 38 23.73 19.23 10.63
CA THR A 38 24.61 20.01 11.51
C THR A 38 24.61 21.46 11.07
N THR A 39 24.28 22.35 12.01
CA THR A 39 24.30 23.81 11.77
C THR A 39 25.73 24.35 11.74
N ALA A 40 25.93 25.53 11.15
CA ALA A 40 27.22 26.22 11.13
C ALA A 40 27.79 26.53 12.53
N THR A 41 26.94 26.53 13.57
CA THR A 41 27.37 26.72 14.97
C THR A 41 27.77 25.43 15.66
N GLY A 42 27.75 24.29 14.94
CA GLY A 42 28.08 22.96 15.45
C GLY A 42 26.95 22.27 16.22
N ARG A 43 25.73 22.82 16.22
CA ARG A 43 24.56 22.15 16.82
C ARG A 43 23.89 21.22 15.80
N GLU A 44 23.53 20.02 16.26
CA GLU A 44 22.78 19.05 15.46
C GLU A 44 21.26 19.32 15.54
N LYS A 45 20.55 18.96 14.47
CA LYS A 45 19.09 19.01 14.37
C LYS A 45 18.60 17.69 13.82
N ILE A 46 17.48 17.19 14.36
CA ILE A 46 16.75 16.06 13.76
C ILE A 46 15.61 16.64 12.94
N ILE A 47 15.55 16.26 11.67
CA ILE A 47 14.54 16.72 10.74
C ILE A 47 13.69 15.54 10.31
N VAL A 48 12.38 15.69 10.46
CA VAL A 48 11.40 14.71 10.02
C VAL A 48 10.75 15.21 8.75
N THR A 49 10.87 14.44 7.67
CA THR A 49 10.32 14.77 6.35
C THR A 49 9.05 13.99 6.03
N GLU A 50 8.88 12.80 6.62
CA GLU A 50 7.71 11.93 6.44
C GLU A 50 7.32 11.30 7.78
N ILE A 51 6.02 11.15 8.05
CA ILE A 51 5.49 10.54 9.28
C ILE A 51 4.69 9.28 8.93
N PRO A 52 4.54 8.34 9.89
CA PRO A 52 3.78 7.12 9.64
C PRO A 52 2.33 7.40 9.22
N TYR A 53 1.76 6.45 8.49
CA TYR A 53 0.39 6.56 7.99
C TYR A 53 -0.64 6.73 9.13
N MET A 54 -1.65 7.58 8.91
CA MET A 54 -2.68 7.98 9.87
C MET A 54 -2.18 8.71 11.14
N VAL A 55 -0.93 9.19 11.17
CA VAL A 55 -0.43 10.03 12.27
C VAL A 55 -0.76 11.50 12.00
N ASN A 56 -1.32 12.19 13.01
CA ASN A 56 -1.55 13.62 12.95
C ASN A 56 -0.28 14.38 13.35
N LYS A 57 0.21 15.27 12.46
CA LYS A 57 1.41 16.07 12.70
C LYS A 57 1.32 16.93 13.97
N ALA A 58 0.21 17.64 14.16
CA ALA A 58 0.06 18.54 15.30
C ALA A 58 0.04 17.76 16.63
N GLU A 59 -0.67 16.62 16.67
CA GLU A 59 -0.67 15.74 17.85
C GLU A 59 0.70 15.14 18.14
N LEU A 60 1.45 14.75 17.09
CA LEU A 60 2.82 14.28 17.24
C LEU A 60 3.71 15.34 17.90
N ILE A 61 3.64 16.59 17.42
CA ILE A 61 4.44 17.70 17.94
C ILE A 61 4.05 18.04 19.37
N MET A 62 2.75 18.16 19.67
CA MET A 62 2.25 18.43 21.02
C MET A 62 2.72 17.35 22.00
N LYS A 63 2.55 16.07 21.65
CA LYS A 63 2.97 14.96 22.50
C LYS A 63 4.49 14.92 22.69
N ALA A 64 5.27 15.24 21.65
CA ALA A 64 6.72 15.34 21.78
C ALA A 64 7.11 16.49 22.73
N ALA A 65 6.45 17.65 22.63
CA ALA A 65 6.67 18.78 23.54
C ALA A 65 6.35 18.43 25.00
N ASP A 66 5.23 17.74 25.25
CA ASP A 66 4.88 17.25 26.59
C ASP A 66 5.95 16.31 27.15
N LEU A 67 6.44 15.36 26.33
CA LEU A 67 7.49 14.42 26.74
C LEU A 67 8.85 15.07 27.00
N ILE A 68 9.14 16.19 26.32
CA ILE A 68 10.33 17.02 26.56
C ILE A 68 10.18 17.76 27.88
N ASN A 69 9.02 18.38 28.13
CA ASN A 69 8.72 19.10 29.36
C ASN A 69 8.74 18.19 30.60
N ASP A 70 8.19 16.98 30.46
CA ASP A 70 8.22 15.92 31.48
C ASP A 70 9.61 15.30 31.70
N LYS A 71 10.64 15.76 30.96
CA LYS A 71 12.01 15.23 30.97
C LYS A 71 12.11 13.73 30.65
N LYS A 72 11.12 13.17 29.96
CA LYS A 72 11.18 11.79 29.44
C LYS A 72 12.07 11.70 28.20
N ILE A 73 12.07 12.75 27.38
CA ILE A 73 12.99 12.91 26.26
C ILE A 73 13.89 14.11 26.58
N ASP A 74 15.12 13.82 27.00
CA ASP A 74 16.14 14.85 27.19
C ASP A 74 17.00 15.02 25.92
N GLY A 75 17.69 16.15 25.82
CA GLY A 75 18.57 16.49 24.69
C GLY A 75 17.90 17.33 23.60
N ILE A 76 16.62 17.69 23.75
CA ILE A 76 15.91 18.59 22.83
C ILE A 76 15.78 19.97 23.47
N ALA A 77 16.18 21.01 22.73
CA ALA A 77 16.06 22.40 23.12
C ALA A 77 14.72 23.02 22.67
N ASN A 78 14.28 22.69 21.46
CA ASN A 78 13.02 23.19 20.90
C ASN A 78 12.46 22.24 19.82
N VAL A 79 11.16 22.31 19.57
CA VAL A 79 10.48 21.63 18.45
C VAL A 79 9.70 22.65 17.63
N ASN A 80 9.93 22.68 16.32
CA ASN A 80 9.28 23.61 15.40
C ASN A 80 8.67 22.88 14.20
N ASP A 81 7.56 23.41 13.69
CA ASP A 81 6.97 23.01 12.41
C ASP A 81 7.38 24.01 11.33
N GLU A 82 8.30 23.62 10.46
CA GLU A 82 8.77 24.39 9.31
C GLU A 82 8.12 23.90 8.00
N SER A 83 6.99 23.18 8.08
CA SER A 83 6.30 22.67 6.90
C SER A 83 5.75 23.82 6.04
N ASP A 84 5.90 23.69 4.73
CA ASP A 84 5.43 24.65 3.74
C ASP A 84 4.54 23.98 2.68
N ARG A 85 4.29 24.66 1.56
CA ARG A 85 3.55 24.08 0.42
C ARG A 85 4.34 23.02 -0.35
N ASN A 86 5.66 22.97 -0.19
CA ASN A 86 6.57 22.10 -0.94
C ASN A 86 6.87 20.81 -0.17
N GLY A 87 6.65 20.77 1.14
CA GLY A 87 6.82 19.55 1.91
C GLY A 87 6.62 19.72 3.41
N MET A 88 6.55 18.59 4.09
CA MET A 88 6.54 18.55 5.54
C MET A 88 7.97 18.61 6.08
N ARG A 89 8.18 19.45 7.10
CA ARG A 89 9.48 19.57 7.79
C ARG A 89 9.25 19.87 9.27
N ILE A 90 9.42 18.86 10.12
CA ILE A 90 9.40 19.02 11.57
C ILE A 90 10.84 19.03 12.05
N VAL A 91 11.21 20.04 12.83
CA VAL A 91 12.59 20.27 13.28
C VAL A 91 12.68 20.16 14.79
N PHE A 92 13.50 19.23 15.26
CA PHE A 92 13.91 19.13 16.65
C PHE A 92 15.32 19.69 16.80
N ASP A 93 15.41 20.86 17.44
CA ASP A 93 16.70 21.48 17.76
C ASP A 93 17.31 20.77 18.97
N LEU A 94 18.51 20.23 18.83
CA LEU A 94 19.16 19.51 19.92
C LEU A 94 19.98 20.45 20.83
N LYS A 95 20.14 20.04 22.09
CA LYS A 95 21.09 20.66 23.02
C LYS A 95 22.53 20.38 22.56
N LYS A 96 23.48 21.22 22.97
CA LYS A 96 24.87 21.19 22.48
C LYS A 96 25.61 19.89 22.82
N ASP A 97 25.20 19.24 23.89
CA ASP A 97 25.75 18.02 24.48
C ASP A 97 24.94 16.76 24.13
N ALA A 98 23.84 16.89 23.37
CA ALA A 98 22.97 15.77 23.05
C ALA A 98 23.49 14.98 21.85
N ILE A 99 23.50 13.65 21.96
CA ILE A 99 23.81 12.74 20.86
C ILE A 99 22.55 12.52 20.02
N ALA A 100 22.53 12.95 18.75
CA ALA A 100 21.35 12.91 17.91
C ALA A 100 20.70 11.52 17.79
N ASN A 101 21.49 10.46 17.60
CA ASN A 101 20.95 9.10 17.48
C ASN A 101 20.25 8.62 18.76
N VAL A 102 20.76 8.97 19.94
CA VAL A 102 20.14 8.61 21.23
C VAL A 102 18.79 9.33 21.39
N VAL A 103 18.73 10.61 21.03
CA VAL A 103 17.48 11.39 21.06
C VAL A 103 16.48 10.84 20.03
N LEU A 104 16.95 10.50 18.82
CA LEU A 104 16.13 9.92 17.77
C LEU A 104 15.51 8.57 18.20
N ASN A 105 16.28 7.69 18.84
CA ASN A 105 15.78 6.42 19.38
C ASN A 105 14.71 6.64 20.45
N LYS A 106 14.89 7.63 21.34
CA LYS A 106 13.87 8.02 22.32
C LYS A 106 12.60 8.56 21.63
N LEU A 107 12.75 9.39 20.61
CA LEU A 107 11.64 9.89 19.82
C LEU A 107 10.85 8.74 19.16
N TYR A 108 11.53 7.76 18.56
CA TYR A 108 10.87 6.57 18.01
C TYR A 108 10.15 5.75 19.10
N LYS A 109 10.76 5.56 20.27
CA LYS A 109 10.16 4.75 21.34
C LYS A 109 8.93 5.39 21.99
N TYR A 110 8.97 6.70 22.23
CA TYR A 110 7.96 7.37 23.06
C TYR A 110 6.91 8.18 22.28
N THR A 111 7.19 8.51 21.01
CA THR A 111 6.27 9.29 20.16
C THR A 111 5.66 8.44 19.04
N GLN A 112 4.74 9.03 18.27
CA GLN A 112 4.19 8.40 17.07
C GLN A 112 5.12 8.50 15.84
N MET A 113 6.39 8.90 16.02
CA MET A 113 7.41 8.79 14.96
C MET A 113 7.69 7.32 14.59
N GLN A 114 7.38 6.37 15.47
CA GLN A 114 7.30 4.96 15.13
C GLN A 114 5.94 4.42 15.56
N THR A 115 5.22 3.80 14.63
CA THR A 115 3.96 3.12 14.92
C THR A 115 3.98 1.71 14.36
N SER A 116 2.98 0.91 14.72
CA SER A 116 2.77 -0.39 14.10
C SER A 116 1.41 -0.43 13.42
N PHE A 117 1.42 -0.71 12.11
CA PHE A 117 0.24 -0.98 11.33
C PHE A 117 -0.13 -2.45 11.45
N SER A 118 -1.32 -2.73 11.99
CA SER A 118 -1.82 -4.10 12.16
C SER A 118 -2.62 -4.51 10.93
N VAL A 119 -2.08 -5.43 10.15
CA VAL A 119 -2.74 -6.01 8.98
C VAL A 119 -3.70 -7.11 9.46
N ASN A 120 -4.94 -7.06 8.98
CA ASN A 120 -5.96 -8.09 9.21
C ASN A 120 -6.88 -8.17 7.99
N ASN A 121 -6.52 -9.02 7.04
CA ASN A 121 -7.16 -9.15 5.73
C ASN A 121 -8.45 -9.98 5.82
N ILE A 122 -9.52 -9.38 6.33
CA ILE A 122 -10.85 -10.01 6.38
C ILE A 122 -11.71 -9.42 5.27
N ALA A 123 -12.24 -10.30 4.40
CA ALA A 123 -13.16 -9.91 3.34
C ALA A 123 -14.31 -10.92 3.20
N LEU A 124 -15.38 -10.51 2.51
CA LEU A 124 -16.48 -11.40 2.19
C LEU A 124 -16.16 -12.21 0.93
N VAL A 125 -16.08 -13.53 1.08
CA VAL A 125 -15.97 -14.46 -0.05
C VAL A 125 -17.29 -15.22 -0.12
N LYS A 126 -18.03 -15.03 -1.23
CA LYS A 126 -19.34 -15.65 -1.45
C LYS A 126 -20.30 -15.41 -0.26
N GLY A 127 -20.31 -14.16 0.23
CA GLY A 127 -21.17 -13.70 1.32
C GLY A 127 -20.72 -14.08 2.74
N ARG A 128 -19.56 -14.75 2.90
CA ARG A 128 -19.06 -15.16 4.22
C ARG A 128 -17.74 -14.47 4.56
N PRO A 129 -17.57 -13.94 5.80
CA PRO A 129 -16.31 -13.34 6.21
C PRO A 129 -15.24 -14.41 6.29
N ARG A 130 -14.12 -14.17 5.61
CA ARG A 130 -12.94 -15.04 5.62
C ARG A 130 -11.70 -14.20 5.84
N LEU A 131 -10.77 -14.75 6.62
CA LEU A 131 -9.39 -14.26 6.66
C LEU A 131 -8.67 -14.80 5.42
N LEU A 132 -7.99 -13.90 4.69
CA LEU A 132 -7.37 -14.21 3.40
C LEU A 132 -5.88 -13.84 3.43
N ASN A 133 -5.04 -14.76 2.97
CA ASN A 133 -3.64 -14.45 2.69
C ASN A 133 -3.50 -13.74 1.33
N LEU A 134 -2.28 -13.33 0.96
CA LEU A 134 -2.06 -12.60 -0.30
C LEU A 134 -2.44 -13.42 -1.53
N ARG A 135 -2.15 -14.73 -1.50
CA ARG A 135 -2.50 -15.64 -2.60
C ARG A 135 -4.02 -15.72 -2.76
N ASP A 136 -4.75 -15.92 -1.67
CA ASP A 136 -6.20 -15.99 -1.68
C ASP A 136 -6.82 -14.71 -2.27
N LEU A 137 -6.29 -13.53 -1.89
CA LEU A 137 -6.74 -12.25 -2.43
C LEU A 137 -6.55 -12.16 -3.95
N ILE A 138 -5.38 -12.57 -4.46
CA ILE A 138 -5.06 -12.58 -5.88
C ILE A 138 -5.96 -13.58 -6.62
N ASP A 139 -6.12 -14.78 -6.09
CA ASP A 139 -6.93 -15.84 -6.70
C ASP A 139 -8.40 -15.40 -6.82
N ASN A 140 -8.98 -14.81 -5.76
CA ASN A 140 -10.35 -14.29 -5.80
C ASN A 140 -10.50 -13.12 -6.81
N PHE A 141 -9.49 -12.25 -6.93
CA PHE A 141 -9.50 -11.17 -7.91
C PHE A 141 -9.47 -11.72 -9.34
N ILE A 142 -8.61 -12.71 -9.62
CA ILE A 142 -8.51 -13.34 -10.93
C ILE A 142 -9.80 -14.10 -11.28
N GLU A 143 -10.39 -14.86 -10.34
CA GLU A 143 -11.69 -15.53 -10.53
C GLU A 143 -12.78 -14.52 -10.92
N HIS A 144 -12.83 -13.37 -10.22
CA HIS A 144 -13.76 -12.31 -10.55
C HIS A 144 -13.51 -11.70 -11.94
N ARG A 145 -12.25 -11.41 -12.29
CA ARG A 145 -11.90 -10.88 -13.62
C ARG A 145 -12.29 -11.85 -14.73
N HIS A 146 -12.05 -13.14 -14.53
CA HIS A 146 -12.45 -14.16 -15.50
C HIS A 146 -13.97 -14.17 -15.72
N ASP A 147 -14.78 -14.14 -14.65
CA ASP A 147 -16.25 -14.04 -14.77
C ASP A 147 -16.69 -12.76 -15.50
N VAL A 148 -16.07 -11.62 -15.21
CA VAL A 148 -16.35 -10.35 -15.92
C VAL A 148 -16.05 -10.46 -17.41
N ILE A 149 -14.92 -11.05 -17.80
CA ILE A 149 -14.56 -11.26 -19.21
C ILE A 149 -15.58 -12.18 -19.89
N VAL A 150 -15.93 -13.31 -19.27
CA VAL A 150 -16.93 -14.24 -19.83
C VAL A 150 -18.26 -13.52 -20.06
N ARG A 151 -18.75 -12.76 -19.08
CA ARG A 151 -20.01 -12.01 -19.22
C ARG A 151 -19.95 -10.94 -20.31
N ARG A 152 -18.84 -10.20 -20.39
CA ARG A 152 -18.60 -9.20 -21.43
C ARG A 152 -18.61 -9.84 -22.81
N THR A 153 -17.82 -10.89 -23.01
CA THR A 153 -17.71 -11.61 -24.29
C THR A 153 -19.05 -12.26 -24.68
N GLN A 154 -19.81 -12.83 -23.74
CA GLN A 154 -21.15 -13.34 -24.03
C GLN A 154 -22.13 -12.24 -24.43
N TYR A 155 -22.05 -11.07 -23.81
CA TYR A 155 -22.87 -9.93 -24.19
C TYR A 155 -22.54 -9.46 -25.61
N GLU A 156 -21.26 -9.26 -25.90
CA GLU A 156 -20.78 -8.86 -27.23
C GLU A 156 -21.15 -9.90 -28.30
N LEU A 157 -21.01 -11.19 -27.99
CA LEU A 157 -21.38 -12.28 -28.88
C LEU A 157 -22.87 -12.23 -29.22
N ARG A 158 -23.75 -12.08 -28.21
CA ARG A 158 -25.20 -11.97 -28.46
C ARG A 158 -25.54 -10.76 -29.33
N GLN A 159 -24.89 -9.61 -29.10
CA GLN A 159 -25.11 -8.42 -29.93
C GLN A 159 -24.66 -8.66 -31.38
N ALA A 160 -23.50 -9.28 -31.56
CA ALA A 160 -22.97 -9.60 -32.87
C ALA A 160 -23.85 -10.62 -33.62
N GLU A 161 -24.28 -11.70 -32.95
CA GLU A 161 -25.17 -12.72 -33.53
C GLU A 161 -26.53 -12.13 -33.94
N ASN A 162 -27.15 -11.30 -33.09
CA ASN A 162 -28.39 -10.62 -33.42
C ASN A 162 -28.25 -9.72 -34.66
N LYS A 163 -27.13 -8.98 -34.76
CA LYS A 163 -26.86 -8.10 -35.89
C LYS A 163 -26.56 -8.91 -37.17
N ALA A 164 -25.80 -10.00 -37.06
CA ALA A 164 -25.50 -10.89 -38.18
C ALA A 164 -26.78 -11.55 -38.72
N HIS A 165 -27.69 -11.94 -37.83
CA HIS A 165 -28.99 -12.50 -38.17
C HIS A 165 -29.83 -11.53 -39.02
N ILE A 166 -29.91 -10.25 -38.63
CA ILE A 166 -30.61 -9.22 -39.41
C ILE A 166 -29.92 -9.00 -40.77
N LEU A 167 -28.59 -8.86 -40.78
CA LEU A 167 -27.82 -8.65 -42.01
C LEU A 167 -28.00 -9.81 -43.00
N LYS A 168 -28.04 -11.06 -42.52
CA LYS A 168 -28.30 -12.23 -43.34
C LYS A 168 -29.66 -12.14 -44.03
N GLY A 169 -30.70 -11.74 -43.30
CA GLY A 169 -32.04 -11.54 -43.88
C GLY A 169 -32.07 -10.45 -44.95
N LEU A 170 -31.38 -9.33 -44.71
CA LEU A 170 -31.24 -8.24 -45.69
C LEU A 170 -30.49 -8.68 -46.94
N ILE A 171 -29.42 -9.48 -46.79
CA ILE A 171 -28.67 -10.04 -47.93
C ILE A 171 -29.56 -10.95 -48.76
N ILE A 172 -30.30 -11.89 -48.14
CA ILE A 172 -31.24 -12.79 -48.84
C ILE A 172 -32.28 -11.97 -49.63
N ALA A 173 -32.81 -10.91 -49.02
CA ALA A 173 -33.78 -10.04 -49.66
C ALA A 173 -33.20 -9.24 -50.83
N LEU A 174 -31.95 -8.79 -50.73
CA LEU A 174 -31.24 -8.10 -51.82
C LEU A 174 -30.90 -9.03 -52.98
N ASP A 175 -30.58 -10.29 -52.70
CA ASP A 175 -30.30 -11.31 -53.71
C ASP A 175 -31.56 -11.67 -54.52
N HIS A 176 -32.75 -11.57 -53.92
CA HIS A 176 -34.06 -11.88 -54.53
C HIS A 176 -34.97 -10.65 -54.64
N ILE A 177 -34.40 -9.48 -54.92
CA ILE A 177 -35.09 -8.20 -54.77
C ILE A 177 -36.39 -8.06 -55.60
N ASP A 178 -36.40 -8.59 -56.82
CA ASP A 178 -37.57 -8.50 -57.70
C ASP A 178 -38.76 -9.31 -57.15
N GLU A 179 -38.49 -10.50 -56.61
CA GLU A 179 -39.49 -11.37 -55.99
C GLU A 179 -40.02 -10.77 -54.69
N VAL A 180 -39.12 -10.19 -53.87
CA VAL A 180 -39.48 -9.47 -52.64
C VAL A 180 -40.37 -8.26 -52.95
N ILE A 181 -40.04 -7.45 -53.97
CA ILE A 181 -40.85 -6.30 -54.38
C ILE A 181 -42.22 -6.75 -54.92
N ALA A 182 -42.26 -7.81 -55.72
CA ALA A 182 -43.50 -8.35 -56.26
C ALA A 182 -44.43 -8.84 -55.13
N LEU A 183 -43.89 -9.54 -54.13
CA LEU A 183 -44.61 -10.00 -52.96
C LEU A 183 -45.16 -8.84 -52.13
N ILE A 184 -44.34 -7.84 -51.82
CA ILE A 184 -44.75 -6.67 -51.03
C ILE A 184 -45.84 -5.89 -51.77
N ARG A 185 -45.69 -5.66 -53.08
CA ARG A 185 -46.68 -4.93 -53.90
C ARG A 185 -48.00 -5.71 -54.06
N GLY A 186 -47.94 -7.04 -54.06
CA GLY A 186 -49.12 -7.91 -54.15
C GLY A 186 -49.89 -8.09 -52.84
N SER A 187 -49.28 -7.74 -51.70
CA SER A 187 -49.88 -7.87 -50.37
C SER A 187 -50.79 -6.68 -50.05
N LYS A 188 -51.94 -6.92 -49.39
CA LYS A 188 -52.90 -5.85 -49.03
C LYS A 188 -52.55 -5.16 -47.72
N THR A 189 -51.82 -5.84 -46.84
CA THR A 189 -51.41 -5.30 -45.54
C THR A 189 -49.93 -5.57 -45.25
N PRO A 190 -49.29 -4.78 -44.36
CA PRO A 190 -47.93 -5.05 -43.91
C PRO A 190 -47.77 -6.41 -43.22
N GLU A 191 -48.81 -6.89 -42.52
CA GLU A 191 -48.78 -8.23 -41.91
C GLU A 191 -48.79 -9.35 -42.96
N GLU A 192 -49.61 -9.21 -44.02
CA GLU A 192 -49.60 -10.17 -45.14
C GLU A 192 -48.22 -10.20 -45.81
N ALA A 193 -47.61 -9.04 -46.07
CA ALA A 193 -46.28 -8.96 -46.65
C ALA A 193 -45.22 -9.61 -45.74
N ARG A 194 -45.26 -9.34 -44.44
CA ARG A 194 -44.35 -9.94 -43.45
C ARG A 194 -44.47 -11.46 -43.43
N ASN A 195 -45.69 -11.99 -43.33
CA ASN A 195 -45.92 -13.44 -43.28
C ASN A 195 -45.51 -14.12 -44.59
N GLY A 196 -45.69 -13.44 -45.73
CA GLY A 196 -45.20 -13.88 -47.04
C GLY A 196 -43.67 -13.93 -47.11
N LEU A 197 -42.97 -12.90 -46.60
CA LEU A 197 -41.50 -12.91 -46.52
C LEU A 197 -40.99 -14.05 -45.65
N MET A 198 -41.63 -14.31 -44.51
CA MET A 198 -41.26 -15.41 -43.62
C MET A 198 -41.44 -16.78 -44.28
N SER A 199 -42.57 -16.99 -44.98
CA SER A 199 -42.92 -18.29 -45.56
C SER A 199 -42.12 -18.62 -46.83
N ASN A 200 -41.80 -17.62 -47.65
CA ASN A 200 -41.20 -17.84 -48.97
C ASN A 200 -39.67 -17.79 -48.95
N PHE A 201 -39.07 -17.14 -47.96
CA PHE A 201 -37.61 -16.94 -47.88
C PHE A 201 -36.98 -17.52 -46.61
N ASP A 202 -37.73 -18.34 -45.85
CA ASP A 202 -37.32 -18.93 -44.56
C ASP A 202 -36.76 -17.87 -43.58
N LEU A 203 -37.41 -16.72 -43.52
CA LEU A 203 -37.04 -15.60 -42.67
C LEU A 203 -37.84 -15.61 -41.37
N ASP A 204 -37.24 -15.12 -40.29
CA ASP A 204 -37.99 -14.89 -39.06
C ASP A 204 -38.70 -13.53 -39.04
N GLU A 205 -39.50 -13.30 -38.01
CA GLU A 205 -40.28 -12.08 -37.87
C GLU A 205 -39.42 -10.81 -37.79
N ILE A 206 -38.24 -10.90 -37.15
CA ILE A 206 -37.33 -9.77 -36.95
C ILE A 206 -36.66 -9.40 -38.28
N GLN A 207 -36.22 -10.39 -39.05
CA GLN A 207 -35.65 -10.22 -40.38
C GLN A 207 -36.69 -9.67 -41.35
N ALA A 208 -37.89 -10.25 -41.39
CA ALA A 208 -38.97 -9.80 -42.26
C ALA A 208 -39.34 -8.33 -41.98
N LYS A 209 -39.42 -7.95 -40.70
CA LYS A 209 -39.63 -6.55 -40.30
C LYS A 209 -38.50 -5.64 -40.75
N ALA A 210 -37.24 -6.04 -40.56
CA ALA A 210 -36.08 -5.26 -41.00
C ALA A 210 -36.04 -5.05 -42.52
N ILE A 211 -36.52 -6.02 -43.31
CA ILE A 211 -36.65 -5.90 -44.78
C ILE A 211 -37.74 -4.89 -45.15
N LEU A 212 -38.91 -4.95 -44.48
CA LEU A 212 -39.99 -3.99 -44.71
C LEU A 212 -39.60 -2.55 -44.35
N ASP A 213 -38.74 -2.37 -43.34
CA ASP A 213 -38.21 -1.08 -42.92
C ASP A 213 -37.03 -0.58 -43.79
N MET A 214 -36.60 -1.36 -44.78
CA MET A 214 -35.48 -1.01 -45.66
C MET A 214 -35.80 0.19 -46.55
N ARG A 215 -34.82 1.09 -46.73
CA ARG A 215 -34.94 2.26 -47.62
C ARG A 215 -34.42 1.93 -49.02
N LEU A 216 -35.07 2.43 -50.07
CA LEU A 216 -34.69 2.20 -51.47
C LEU A 216 -33.22 2.52 -51.80
N GLN A 217 -32.59 3.48 -51.10
CA GLN A 217 -31.16 3.80 -51.27
C GLN A 217 -30.22 2.60 -50.96
N LYS A 218 -30.66 1.65 -50.13
CA LYS A 218 -29.91 0.44 -49.78
C LYS A 218 -29.82 -0.59 -50.91
N LEU A 219 -30.57 -0.39 -52.00
CA LEU A 219 -30.58 -1.25 -53.18
C LEU A 219 -29.43 -0.96 -54.16
N THR A 220 -28.64 0.09 -53.92
CA THR A 220 -27.49 0.42 -54.78
C THR A 220 -26.39 -0.64 -54.64
N GLY A 221 -25.66 -0.93 -55.72
CA GLY A 221 -24.61 -1.95 -55.72
C GLY A 221 -23.54 -1.73 -54.63
N LEU A 222 -23.16 -0.47 -54.40
CA LEU A 222 -22.21 -0.10 -53.34
C LEU A 222 -22.73 -0.43 -51.93
N GLU A 223 -24.02 -0.24 -51.67
CA GLU A 223 -24.60 -0.55 -50.36
C GLU A 223 -24.73 -2.07 -50.14
N ARG A 224 -24.97 -2.84 -51.21
CA ARG A 224 -24.94 -4.31 -51.17
C ARG A 224 -23.54 -4.82 -50.82
N GLU A 225 -22.50 -4.34 -51.49
CA GLU A 225 -21.11 -4.73 -51.20
C GLU A 225 -20.73 -4.40 -49.74
N LYS A 226 -21.12 -3.22 -49.24
CA LYS A 226 -20.90 -2.85 -47.84
C LYS A 226 -21.60 -3.79 -46.86
N LEU A 227 -22.83 -4.22 -47.14
CA LEU A 227 -23.56 -5.16 -46.28
C LEU A 227 -22.88 -6.53 -46.22
N HIS A 228 -22.40 -7.04 -47.35
CA HIS A 228 -21.63 -8.28 -47.37
C HIS A 228 -20.33 -8.14 -46.58
N ALA A 229 -19.57 -7.06 -46.80
CA ALA A 229 -18.33 -6.80 -46.06
C ALA A 229 -18.58 -6.68 -44.54
N GLU A 230 -19.64 -5.98 -44.13
CA GLU A 230 -20.03 -5.86 -42.73
C GLU A 230 -20.42 -7.21 -42.13
N TYR A 231 -21.16 -8.03 -42.87
CA TYR A 231 -21.52 -9.39 -42.44
C TYR A 231 -20.28 -10.28 -42.28
N GLU A 232 -19.35 -10.25 -43.23
CA GLU A 232 -18.12 -11.04 -43.16
C GLU A 232 -17.25 -10.67 -41.95
N GLU A 233 -17.04 -9.37 -41.70
CA GLU A 233 -16.31 -8.89 -40.52
C GLU A 233 -17.02 -9.29 -39.22
N LEU A 234 -18.35 -9.24 -39.21
CA LEU A 234 -19.13 -9.63 -38.04
C LEU A 234 -19.05 -11.14 -37.78
N MET A 235 -19.01 -11.97 -38.82
CA MET A 235 -18.80 -13.41 -38.69
C MET A 235 -17.40 -13.72 -38.14
N LYS A 236 -16.35 -13.04 -38.61
CA LYS A 236 -15.00 -13.16 -38.03
C LYS A 236 -14.99 -12.80 -36.54
N LEU A 237 -15.69 -11.73 -36.17
CA LEU A 237 -15.82 -11.32 -34.77
C LEU A 237 -16.56 -12.39 -33.95
N ILE A 238 -17.67 -12.92 -34.45
CA ILE A 238 -18.43 -13.99 -33.78
C ILE A 238 -17.55 -15.22 -33.54
N ASP A 239 -16.80 -15.64 -34.54
CA ASP A 239 -15.89 -16.80 -34.44
C ASP A 239 -14.78 -16.54 -33.41
N HIS A 240 -14.22 -15.34 -33.41
CA HIS A 240 -13.24 -14.94 -32.41
C HIS A 240 -13.82 -14.93 -30.99
N LEU A 241 -15.00 -14.36 -30.78
CA LEU A 241 -15.68 -14.32 -29.48
C LEU A 241 -16.04 -15.74 -29.00
N LYS A 242 -16.47 -16.63 -29.90
CA LYS A 242 -16.69 -18.05 -29.59
C LYS A 242 -15.40 -18.75 -29.20
N ALA A 243 -14.29 -18.47 -29.89
CA ALA A 243 -12.98 -19.01 -29.53
C ALA A 243 -12.53 -18.55 -28.13
N ILE A 244 -12.74 -17.28 -27.78
CA ILE A 244 -12.48 -16.75 -26.43
C ILE A 244 -13.31 -17.49 -25.38
N LEU A 245 -14.60 -17.72 -25.62
CA LEU A 245 -15.46 -18.44 -24.68
C LEU A 245 -15.12 -19.94 -24.56
N ALA A 246 -14.57 -20.55 -25.61
CA ALA A 246 -14.15 -21.94 -25.59
C ALA A 246 -12.77 -22.15 -24.94
N ASN A 247 -11.89 -21.16 -24.97
CA ASN A 247 -10.50 -21.29 -24.53
C ASN A 247 -10.19 -20.44 -23.29
N GLU A 248 -9.93 -21.10 -22.16
CA GLU A 248 -9.56 -20.43 -20.91
C GLU A 248 -8.23 -19.68 -20.99
N GLN A 249 -7.23 -20.24 -21.68
CA GLN A 249 -5.93 -19.60 -21.84
C GLN A 249 -6.07 -18.26 -22.57
N MET A 250 -6.88 -18.19 -23.63
CA MET A 250 -7.14 -16.93 -24.33
C MET A 250 -7.76 -15.88 -23.41
N ARG A 251 -8.66 -16.28 -22.50
CA ARG A 251 -9.23 -15.35 -21.52
C ARG A 251 -8.18 -14.87 -20.52
N MET A 252 -7.30 -15.77 -20.06
CA MET A 252 -6.20 -15.40 -19.17
C MET A 252 -5.19 -14.46 -19.85
N ASP A 253 -4.93 -14.66 -21.13
CA ASP A 253 -4.05 -13.78 -21.92
C ASP A 253 -4.67 -12.37 -22.06
N ILE A 254 -5.96 -12.28 -22.36
CA ILE A 254 -6.69 -10.99 -22.37
C ILE A 254 -6.61 -10.29 -21.01
N ILE A 255 -6.84 -11.01 -19.91
CA ILE A 255 -6.74 -10.44 -18.55
C ILE A 255 -5.33 -9.91 -18.30
N LYS A 256 -4.30 -10.64 -18.70
CA LYS A 256 -2.91 -10.23 -18.55
C LYS A 256 -2.60 -8.97 -19.34
N GLU A 257 -3.04 -8.89 -20.60
CA GLU A 257 -2.85 -7.72 -21.45
C GLU A 257 -3.53 -6.47 -20.86
N GLU A 258 -4.79 -6.59 -20.45
CA GLU A 258 -5.52 -5.50 -19.80
C GLU A 258 -4.83 -5.04 -18.51
N LEU A 259 -4.32 -5.96 -17.69
CA LEU A 259 -3.60 -5.61 -16.45
C LEU A 259 -2.26 -4.91 -16.74
N LEU A 260 -1.57 -5.29 -17.81
CA LEU A 260 -0.34 -4.62 -18.25
C LEU A 260 -0.63 -3.20 -18.76
N GLU A 261 -1.73 -3.00 -19.47
CA GLU A 261 -2.19 -1.67 -19.89
C GLU A 261 -2.51 -0.78 -18.69
N VAL A 262 -3.27 -1.30 -17.71
CA VAL A 262 -3.58 -0.60 -16.46
C VAL A 262 -2.30 -0.24 -15.71
N LYS A 263 -1.34 -1.16 -15.62
CA LYS A 263 -0.03 -0.89 -15.00
C LYS A 263 0.73 0.21 -15.73
N ALA A 264 0.74 0.22 -17.07
CA ALA A 264 1.43 1.25 -17.85
C ALA A 264 0.78 2.63 -17.67
N LYS A 265 -0.55 2.67 -17.53
CA LYS A 265 -1.31 3.92 -17.41
C LYS A 265 -1.31 4.52 -16.00
N TYR A 266 -1.30 3.68 -14.97
CA TYR A 266 -1.51 4.10 -13.57
C TYR A 266 -0.38 3.71 -12.62
N GLY A 267 0.72 3.14 -13.11
CA GLY A 267 1.87 2.78 -12.28
C GLY A 267 2.61 4.01 -11.74
N ASP A 268 3.06 3.92 -10.49
CA ASP A 268 3.86 4.94 -9.81
C ASP A 268 5.13 4.33 -9.16
N GLU A 269 6.05 5.20 -8.78
CA GLU A 269 7.23 4.79 -8.03
C GLU A 269 6.89 4.54 -6.56
N ARG A 270 7.57 3.56 -5.97
CA ARG A 270 7.38 3.22 -4.57
C ARG A 270 7.81 4.38 -3.68
N ARG A 271 6.96 4.74 -2.71
CA ARG A 271 7.22 5.83 -1.75
C ARG A 271 7.88 5.35 -0.47
N THR A 272 7.47 4.16 -0.03
CA THR A 272 7.86 3.63 1.29
C THR A 272 9.13 2.80 1.22
N ASP A 273 10.14 3.17 2.00
CA ASP A 273 11.39 2.42 2.09
C ASP A 273 11.23 1.14 2.92
N ILE A 274 12.09 0.15 2.69
CA ILE A 274 12.08 -1.12 3.45
C ILE A 274 13.48 -1.39 4.00
N VAL A 275 13.57 -1.47 5.32
CA VAL A 275 14.76 -1.95 6.03
C VAL A 275 14.47 -3.35 6.55
N TYR A 276 15.15 -4.35 5.99
CA TYR A 276 14.85 -5.76 6.25
C TYR A 276 15.28 -6.24 7.64
N ALA A 277 16.38 -5.71 8.15
CA ALA A 277 16.89 -6.02 9.49
C ALA A 277 16.14 -5.18 10.53
N SER A 278 15.51 -5.84 11.49
CA SER A 278 15.05 -5.20 12.72
C SER A 278 15.98 -5.60 13.85
N GLU A 279 16.84 -4.68 14.26
CA GLU A 279 17.43 -4.78 15.59
C GLU A 279 16.37 -4.27 16.57
N GLU A 280 16.06 -5.09 17.58
CA GLU A 280 15.28 -4.59 18.72
C GLU A 280 16.14 -3.56 19.46
N PHE A 281 15.51 -2.48 19.94
CA PHE A 281 16.25 -1.48 20.69
C PHE A 281 16.83 -2.10 21.96
N ASN A 282 18.15 -2.02 22.11
CA ASN A 282 18.83 -2.39 23.33
C ASN A 282 18.74 -1.25 24.36
N PRO A 283 18.84 -1.52 25.67
CA PRO A 283 18.91 -0.47 26.70
C PRO A 283 20.00 0.58 26.40
N GLU A 284 21.11 0.14 25.81
CA GLU A 284 22.28 0.94 25.41
C GLU A 284 21.93 2.00 24.35
N ASP A 285 20.97 1.75 23.47
CA ASP A 285 20.55 2.67 22.40
C ASP A 285 19.87 3.96 22.92
N PHE A 286 19.50 3.98 24.21
CA PHE A 286 18.78 5.08 24.84
C PHE A 286 19.66 5.97 25.73
N TYR A 287 20.92 5.61 25.93
CA TYR A 287 21.83 6.35 26.81
C TYR A 287 23.19 6.51 26.14
N ALA A 288 23.83 7.65 26.34
CA ALA A 288 25.21 7.85 25.89
C ALA A 288 26.14 6.90 26.64
N ASP A 289 27.17 6.38 25.96
CA ASP A 289 28.20 5.57 26.60
C ASP A 289 29.21 6.47 27.34
N GLU A 290 28.77 6.99 28.48
CA GLU A 290 29.57 7.88 29.32
C GLU A 290 30.48 7.09 30.26
N GLU A 291 31.66 7.64 30.53
CA GLU A 291 32.58 7.11 31.55
C GLU A 291 32.04 7.35 32.96
N MET A 292 31.93 6.28 33.73
CA MET A 292 31.34 6.24 35.06
C MET A 292 32.32 5.66 36.07
N VAL A 293 32.25 6.17 37.30
CA VAL A 293 32.88 5.58 38.48
C VAL A 293 31.80 4.90 39.30
N ILE A 294 31.93 3.59 39.49
CA ILE A 294 31.08 2.80 40.37
C ILE A 294 31.82 2.62 41.69
N THR A 295 31.19 3.07 42.78
CA THR A 295 31.73 2.89 44.13
C THR A 295 30.82 1.98 44.93
N ILE A 296 31.42 0.96 45.55
CA ILE A 296 30.74 0.02 46.45
C ILE A 296 31.32 0.24 47.84
N SER A 297 30.44 0.51 48.80
CA SER A 297 30.83 0.67 50.21
C SER A 297 30.85 -0.66 50.97
N HIS A 298 31.50 -0.68 52.12
CA HIS A 298 31.55 -1.85 53.00
C HIS A 298 30.16 -2.30 53.47
N MET A 299 29.21 -1.36 53.63
CA MET A 299 27.81 -1.68 53.91
C MET A 299 27.02 -2.13 52.67
N GLY A 300 27.67 -2.30 51.52
CA GLY A 300 27.05 -2.77 50.28
C GLY A 300 26.30 -1.68 49.50
N TYR A 301 26.50 -0.40 49.80
CA TYR A 301 25.91 0.67 49.01
C TYR A 301 26.66 0.84 47.70
N ILE A 302 25.95 0.60 46.59
CA ILE A 302 26.46 0.79 45.25
C ILE A 302 25.97 2.13 44.73
N LYS A 303 26.91 3.00 44.35
CA LYS A 303 26.63 4.28 43.71
C LYS A 303 27.39 4.39 42.40
N ARG A 304 26.72 4.89 41.36
CA ARG A 304 27.36 5.33 40.11
C ARG A 304 27.45 6.85 40.08
N THR A 305 28.60 7.37 39.64
CA THR A 305 28.83 8.80 39.47
C THR A 305 29.55 9.03 38.14
N PRO A 306 29.11 9.97 37.28
CA PRO A 306 29.84 10.33 36.07
C PRO A 306 31.27 10.73 36.41
N LEU A 307 32.26 10.30 35.62
CA LEU A 307 33.67 10.62 35.87
C LEU A 307 33.91 12.13 35.92
N VAL A 308 33.18 12.90 35.11
CA VAL A 308 33.24 14.37 35.06
C VAL A 308 32.79 15.01 36.39
N GLU A 309 31.83 14.39 37.09
CA GLU A 309 31.35 14.85 38.40
C GLU A 309 32.22 14.33 39.55
N PHE A 310 32.97 13.25 39.31
CA PHE A 310 33.85 12.62 40.27
C PHE A 310 35.11 13.46 40.48
N LYS A 311 35.01 14.50 41.31
CA LYS A 311 36.17 15.28 41.77
C LYS A 311 36.82 14.57 42.95
N THR A 312 38.16 14.52 42.95
CA THR A 312 38.93 14.21 44.15
C THR A 312 38.52 15.15 45.28
N GLN A 313 37.79 14.63 46.26
CA GLN A 313 37.59 15.32 47.52
C GLN A 313 38.96 15.39 48.19
N ASN A 314 39.61 16.55 48.16
CA ASN A 314 40.79 16.81 48.98
C ASN A 314 40.40 16.76 50.46
N ARG A 315 40.32 15.56 51.03
CA ARG A 315 40.40 15.36 52.49
C ARG A 315 41.88 15.28 52.88
N GLY A 316 42.56 16.42 52.72
CA GLY A 316 43.72 16.76 53.54
C GLY A 316 43.20 17.31 54.86
N GLY A 317 42.93 16.44 55.82
CA GLY A 317 42.36 16.83 57.11
C GLY A 317 42.54 15.71 58.13
N VAL A 318 43.79 15.39 58.45
CA VAL A 318 44.12 14.47 59.55
C VAL A 318 43.93 15.22 60.87
N GLY A 319 42.85 14.87 61.58
CA GLY A 319 42.84 14.72 63.04
C GLY A 319 42.71 15.95 63.93
N SER A 320 41.54 16.13 64.53
CA SER A 320 41.48 16.35 65.98
C SER A 320 40.35 15.52 66.59
N LYS A 321 40.71 14.74 67.60
CA LYS A 321 39.89 13.76 68.32
C LYS A 321 38.60 14.38 68.85
N GLY A 322 37.46 13.71 68.63
CA GLY A 322 36.22 14.01 69.34
C GLY A 322 35.04 13.18 68.85
N SER A 323 34.61 12.24 69.68
CA SER A 323 33.35 11.47 69.64
C SER A 323 33.28 10.24 68.74
N ILE A 324 33.07 9.13 69.46
CA ILE A 324 32.62 7.82 68.99
C ILE A 324 31.28 8.00 68.27
N THR A 325 31.28 7.84 66.96
CA THR A 325 30.07 7.71 66.17
C THR A 325 30.24 6.48 65.28
N ARG A 326 29.31 5.53 65.46
CA ARG A 326 28.90 4.41 64.59
C ARG A 326 29.76 4.15 63.33
N GLU A 327 30.21 2.90 63.20
CA GLU A 327 30.71 2.25 61.98
C GLU A 327 30.76 3.17 60.75
N GLU A 328 31.90 3.82 60.54
CA GLU A 328 32.09 4.69 59.39
C GLU A 328 32.06 3.81 58.12
N ASP A 329 31.00 3.93 57.33
CA ASP A 329 30.92 3.27 56.03
C ASP A 329 32.03 3.81 55.11
N PHE A 330 32.90 2.92 54.65
CA PHE A 330 34.05 3.25 53.80
C PHE A 330 33.93 2.57 52.43
N LEU A 331 34.66 3.11 51.45
CA LEU A 331 34.67 2.58 50.08
C LEU A 331 35.53 1.32 49.99
N GLU A 332 34.95 0.19 49.56
CA GLU A 332 35.66 -1.07 49.33
C GLU A 332 36.12 -1.22 47.89
N HIS A 333 35.22 -0.96 46.94
CA HIS A 333 35.51 -1.07 45.52
C HIS A 333 35.27 0.25 44.80
N MET A 334 36.21 0.59 43.94
CA MET A 334 36.10 1.69 42.98
C MET A 334 36.44 1.14 41.60
N ILE A 335 35.45 1.13 40.73
CA ILE A 335 35.54 0.50 39.41
C ILE A 335 35.21 1.57 38.37
N MET A 336 36.13 1.71 37.42
CA MET A 336 35.93 2.51 36.21
C MET A 336 35.20 1.64 35.19
N ALA A 337 34.08 2.11 34.68
CA ALA A 337 33.29 1.43 33.66
C ALA A 337 32.63 2.45 32.74
N THR A 338 32.08 2.01 31.62
CA THR A 338 31.19 2.84 30.80
C THR A 338 29.73 2.46 31.05
N MET A 339 28.79 3.34 30.67
CA MET A 339 27.35 3.10 30.82
C MET A 339 26.84 1.85 30.11
N HIS A 340 27.53 1.40 29.07
CA HIS A 340 27.17 0.20 28.31
C HIS A 340 27.90 -1.07 28.79
N ASN A 341 28.81 -0.98 29.77
CA ASN A 341 29.47 -2.17 30.30
C ASN A 341 28.55 -2.98 31.21
N THR A 342 28.60 -4.31 31.09
CA THR A 342 27.85 -5.24 31.96
C THR A 342 28.67 -5.59 33.20
N MET A 343 28.12 -5.36 34.39
CA MET A 343 28.73 -5.74 35.66
C MET A 343 28.13 -7.06 36.17
N LEU A 344 28.98 -8.05 36.40
CA LEU A 344 28.57 -9.36 36.94
C LEU A 344 28.90 -9.42 38.43
N PHE A 345 27.88 -9.66 39.26
CA PHE A 345 28.05 -9.88 40.69
C PHE A 345 28.15 -11.38 40.94
N PHE A 346 29.28 -11.83 41.45
CA PHE A 346 29.48 -13.21 41.86
C PHE A 346 29.31 -13.29 43.38
N THR A 347 28.40 -14.15 43.83
CA THR A 347 28.12 -14.41 45.24
C THR A 347 28.83 -15.66 45.73
#